data_AF-A0A5C5VTC9-F1
#
_entry.id   AF-A0A5C5VTC9-F1
#
_cell.length_a   1.000
_cell.length_b   1.000
_cell.length_c   1.000
_cell.angle_alpha   90.00
_cell.angle_beta   90.00
_cell.angle_gamma   90.00
#
_symmetry.space_group_name_H-M   'P 1'
#
loop_
_entity.id
_entity.type
_entity.pdbx_description
1 polymer ?
#
loop_
_entity_poly.entity_id
_entity_poly.type
_entity_poly.pdbx_seq_one_letter_code
_entity_poly.pdbx_strand_id
1 'polypeptide(L)' 'MTNPAKTIGRYDLDELLRQRRQIAHIWSIEDVQSVRTDLSDEQAWLVLQAVDRCKDAEHGIHWETIRVSAEHLFPEA' A
#
# COMPACT_ATOMS: atom_id res chain seq x y z
N MET A 1 3.95 19.72 28.03
CA MET A 1 3.27 18.97 26.96
C MET A 1 3.40 19.77 25.68
N THR A 2 4.29 19.35 24.78
CA THR A 2 4.41 19.97 23.45
C THR A 2 4.75 18.83 22.50
N ASN A 3 3.79 18.45 21.66
CA ASN A 3 4.01 17.52 20.57
C ASN A 3 4.68 18.32 19.45
N PRO A 4 5.96 18.09 19.12
CA PRO A 4 6.57 18.78 17.99
C PRO A 4 5.89 18.24 16.73
N ALA A 5 5.07 19.08 16.11
CA ALA A 5 4.56 18.82 14.76
C ALA A 5 5.74 18.36 13.91
N LYS A 6 5.66 17.13 13.39
CA LYS A 6 6.65 16.56 12.47
C LYS A 6 6.80 17.54 11.32
N THR A 7 7.96 18.20 11.24
CA THR A 7 8.38 18.91 10.04
C THR A 7 8.43 17.88 8.92
N ILE A 8 7.49 17.93 8.00
CA ILE A 8 7.55 17.14 6.76
C ILE A 8 8.59 17.84 5.89
N GLY A 9 9.85 17.46 6.05
CA GLY A 9 10.88 17.78 5.08
C GLY A 9 10.49 17.20 3.73
N ARG A 10 10.64 17.98 2.66
CA ARG A 10 10.52 17.45 1.30
C ARG A 10 11.74 16.55 1.07
N TYR A 11 11.54 15.25 1.17
CA TYR A 11 12.58 14.26 0.89
C TYR A 11 12.50 13.85 -0.58
N ASP A 12 13.64 13.90 -1.27
CA ASP A 12 13.81 13.26 -2.57
C ASP A 12 14.00 11.76 -2.34
N LEU A 13 12.89 11.01 -2.39
CA LEU A 13 12.86 9.58 -2.11
C LEU A 13 13.76 8.81 -3.09
N ASP A 14 13.81 9.23 -4.35
CA ASP A 14 14.61 8.57 -5.38
C ASP A 14 16.11 8.72 -5.10
N GLU A 15 16.55 9.92 -4.72
CA GLU A 15 17.95 10.15 -4.32
C GLU A 15 18.32 9.36 -3.07
N LEU A 16 17.44 9.32 -2.06
CA LEU A 16 17.67 8.55 -0.83
C LEU A 16 17.82 7.05 -1.10
N LEU A 17 16.93 6.50 -1.95
CA LEU A 17 16.99 5.09 -2.35
C LEU A 17 18.24 4.80 -3.17
N ARG A 18 18.61 5.70 -4.10
CA ARG A 18 19.82 5.58 -4.93
C ARG A 18 21.10 5.56 -4.11
N GLN A 19 21.26 6.47 -3.16
CA GLN A 19 22.45 6.52 -2.27
C GLN A 19 22.66 5.22 -1.51
N ARG A 20 21.58 4.51 -1.20
CA ARG A 20 21.60 3.24 -0.45
C ARG A 20 21.54 2.00 -1.34
N ARG A 21 21.46 2.17 -2.67
CA ARG A 21 21.25 1.08 -3.64
C ARG A 21 19.99 0.26 -3.34
N GLN A 22 18.91 0.95 -2.97
CA GLN A 22 17.62 0.38 -2.64
C GLN A 22 16.59 0.72 -3.73
N ILE A 23 15.53 -0.07 -3.79
CA ILE A 23 14.32 0.21 -4.58
C ILE A 23 13.11 0.14 -3.65
N ALA A 24 12.04 0.85 -4.00
CA ALA A 24 10.76 0.79 -3.29
C ALA A 24 9.64 0.57 -4.30
N HIS A 25 8.70 -0.33 -3.96
CA HIS A 25 7.45 -0.50 -4.68
C HIS A 25 6.35 0.15 -3.84
N ILE A 26 5.75 1.22 -4.35
CA ILE A 26 4.68 1.96 -3.67
C ILE A 26 3.35 1.52 -4.26
N TRP A 27 2.40 1.23 -3.38
CA TRP A 27 1.02 0.92 -3.73
C TRP A 27 0.11 1.99 -3.10
N SER A 28 -0.91 2.37 -3.86
CA SER A 28 -1.84 3.46 -3.57
C SER A 28 -3.29 2.96 -3.54
N ILE A 29 -4.21 3.75 -3.00
CA ILE A 29 -5.62 3.35 -2.95
C ILE A 29 -6.21 3.27 -4.37
N GLU A 30 -5.68 4.08 -5.28
CA GLU A 30 -6.01 4.11 -6.69
C GLU A 30 -5.65 2.78 -7.37
N ASP A 31 -4.56 2.12 -6.96
CA ASP A 31 -4.22 0.78 -7.45
C ASP A 31 -5.28 -0.25 -7.05
N VAL A 32 -5.80 -0.17 -5.82
CA VAL A 32 -6.90 -1.04 -5.35
C VAL A 32 -8.19 -0.73 -6.11
N GLN A 33 -8.53 0.55 -6.26
CA GLN A 33 -9.73 0.99 -6.95
C GLN A 33 -9.69 0.69 -8.46
N SER A 34 -8.49 0.60 -9.06
CA SER A 34 -8.33 0.14 -10.44
C SER A 34 -8.83 -1.29 -10.66
N VAL A 35 -8.85 -2.10 -9.60
CA VAL A 35 -9.34 -3.49 -9.59
C VAL A 35 -10.77 -3.56 -9.01
N ARG A 36 -11.08 -2.74 -8.00
CA ARG A 36 -12.36 -2.68 -7.29
C ARG A 36 -12.89 -1.26 -7.25
N THR A 37 -13.46 -0.81 -8.37
CA THR A 37 -13.95 0.56 -8.57
C THR A 37 -15.13 0.94 -7.65
N ASP A 38 -15.73 -0.04 -6.98
CA ASP A 38 -16.86 0.12 -6.08
C ASP A 38 -16.45 0.49 -4.64
N LEU A 39 -15.17 0.36 -4.28
CA LEU A 39 -14.69 0.60 -2.92
C LEU A 39 -14.44 2.08 -2.65
N SER A 40 -14.88 2.55 -1.48
CA SER A 40 -14.50 3.87 -0.96
C SER A 40 -13.00 3.94 -0.65
N ASP A 41 -12.47 5.15 -0.52
CA ASP A 41 -11.06 5.38 -0.15
C ASP A 41 -10.70 4.69 1.17
N GLU A 42 -11.59 4.72 2.17
CA GLU A 42 -11.38 4.02 3.44
C GLU A 42 -11.35 2.49 3.27
N GLN A 43 -12.22 1.94 2.42
CA GLN A 43 -12.24 0.51 2.15
C GLN A 43 -10.98 0.08 1.38
N ALA A 44 -10.60 0.84 0.35
CA ALA A 44 -9.36 0.63 -0.40
C ALA A 44 -8.13 0.71 0.50
N TRP A 45 -8.12 1.64 1.47
CA TRP A 45 -7.06 1.75 2.47
C TRP A 45 -6.99 0.53 3.40
N LEU A 46 -8.14 -0.02 3.83
CA LEU A 46 -8.16 -1.26 4.62
C LEU A 46 -7.62 -2.46 3.84
N VAL A 47 -7.93 -2.55 2.53
CA VAL A 47 -7.38 -3.58 1.64
C VAL A 47 -5.86 -3.46 1.53
N LEU A 48 -5.31 -2.26 1.29
CA LEU A 48 -3.86 -2.07 1.23
C LEU A 48 -3.16 -2.50 2.52
N GLN A 49 -3.72 -2.16 3.67
CA GLN A 49 -3.16 -2.59 4.96
C GLN A 49 -3.22 -4.10 5.15
N ALA A 50 -4.24 -4.77 4.60
CA ALA A 50 -4.29 -6.23 4.62
C ALA A 50 -3.24 -6.84 3.69
N VAL A 51 -3.10 -6.32 2.47
CA VAL A 51 -2.05 -6.72 1.53
C VAL A 51 -0.66 -6.55 2.13
N ASP A 52 -0.41 -5.42 2.82
CA ASP A 52 0.88 -5.16 3.49
C ASP A 52 1.16 -6.15 4.64
N ARG A 53 0.13 -6.59 5.37
CA ARG A 53 0.26 -7.60 6.42
C ARG A 53 0.47 -9.01 5.88
N CYS A 54 -0.06 -9.30 4.69
CA CYS A 54 0.01 -10.61 4.07
C CYS A 54 1.22 -10.80 3.13
N LYS A 55 2.03 -9.75 2.92
CA LYS A 55 3.23 -9.84 2.08
C LYS A 55 4.29 -10.74 2.77
N ASP A 56 4.63 -11.84 2.11
CA ASP A 56 5.77 -12.70 2.44
C ASP A 56 6.88 -12.46 1.40
N ALA A 57 8.14 -12.60 1.81
CA ALA A 57 9.31 -12.69 0.93
C ALA A 57 9.18 -13.80 -0.15
N GLU A 58 8.31 -14.79 0.05
CA GLU A 58 8.04 -15.88 -0.88
C GLU A 58 7.09 -15.49 -2.03
N HIS A 59 6.23 -14.48 -1.85
CA HIS A 59 5.19 -14.10 -2.82
C HIS A 59 5.28 -12.63 -3.29
N GLY A 60 5.81 -11.70 -2.50
CA GLY A 60 5.78 -10.26 -2.82
C GLY A 60 4.35 -9.70 -2.93
N ILE A 61 4.21 -8.41 -3.26
CA ILE A 61 2.90 -7.83 -3.61
C ILE A 61 2.80 -7.84 -5.14
N HIS A 62 1.96 -8.74 -5.66
CA HIS A 62 1.58 -8.78 -7.07
C HIS A 62 0.05 -8.70 -7.19
N TRP A 63 -0.47 -8.44 -8.39
CA TRP A 63 -1.90 -8.21 -8.64
C TRP A 63 -2.81 -9.30 -8.05
N GLU A 64 -2.33 -10.55 -8.05
CA GLU A 64 -3.06 -11.69 -7.46
C GLU A 64 -3.16 -11.61 -5.94
N THR A 65 -2.11 -11.14 -5.25
CA THR A 65 -2.15 -10.91 -3.79
C THR A 65 -3.23 -9.90 -3.42
N ILE A 66 -3.40 -8.86 -4.25
CA ILE A 66 -4.44 -7.83 -4.05
C ILE A 66 -5.83 -8.45 -4.26
N ARG A 67 -6.02 -9.18 -5.37
CA ARG A 67 -7.28 -9.82 -5.71
C ARG A 67 -7.76 -10.78 -4.61
N VAL A 68 -6.89 -11.70 -4.18
CA VAL A 68 -7.20 -12.68 -3.14
C VAL A 68 -7.50 -12.01 -1.79
N SER A 69 -6.74 -10.98 -1.42
CA SER A 69 -6.99 -10.24 -0.17
C SER A 69 -8.34 -9.51 -0.21
N ALA A 70 -8.71 -8.91 -1.35
CA ALA A 70 -9.99 -8.22 -1.52
C ALA A 70 -11.17 -9.19 -1.41
N GLU A 71 -11.06 -10.35 -2.03
CA GLU A 71 -12.12 -11.37 -2.04
C GLU A 71 -12.30 -12.05 -0.67
N HIS A 72 -11.22 -12.24 0.08
CA HIS A 72 -11.30 -12.77 1.44
C HIS A 72 -12.00 -11.81 2.42
N LEU A 73 -11.74 -10.52 2.29
CA LEU A 73 -12.29 -9.51 3.20
C LEU A 73 -13.70 -9.07 2.80
N PHE A 74 -13.99 -9.05 1.51
CA PHE A 74 -15.24 -8.56 0.94
C PHE A 74 -15.74 -9.49 -0.17
N PRO A 75 -16.27 -10.68 0.20
CA PRO A 75 -16.78 -11.63 -0.78
C PRO A 75 -17.99 -11.05 -1.52
N GLU A 76 -18.05 -11.27 -2.83
CA GLU A 76 -19.25 -10.99 -3.62
C GLU A 76 -20.37 -11.97 -3.24
N ALA A 77 -21.62 -11.50 -3.33
CA ALA A 77 -22.81 -12.26 -2.98
C ALA A 77 -23.29 -13.18 -4.11
#